data_AF-A0A0F9UDS3-F1
#
_entry.id   AF-A0A0F9UDS3-F1
#
_cell.length_a   1.000
_cell.length_b   1.000
_cell.length_c   1.000
_cell.angle_alpha   90.00
_cell.angle_beta   90.00
_cell.angle_gamma   90.00
#
_symmetry.space_group_name_H-M   'P 1'
#
loop_
_entity.id
_entity.type
_entity.pdbx_description
1 polymer ?
#
loop_
_entity_poly.entity_id
_entity_poly.type
_entity_poly.pdbx_seq_one_letter_code
_entity_poly.pdbx_strand_id
1 'polypeptide(L)' 'MLSLEAHKKLGVELNDALRTAKDRWPVIFKAYGKGSNQARIALHAMDEIDRLRYPLEKALMAEHGQNFDRHIYFPERA' A
#
# COMPACT_ATOMS: atom_id res chain seq x y z
N MET A 1 15.56 11.90 6.58
CA MET A 1 15.08 12.44 5.30
C MET A 1 15.45 11.44 4.22
N LEU A 2 14.44 10.87 3.56
CA LEU A 2 14.63 9.98 2.42
C LEU A 2 14.83 10.81 1.16
N SER A 3 15.62 10.31 0.21
CA SER A 3 15.69 10.95 -1.11
C SER A 3 14.41 10.68 -1.89
N LEU A 4 14.10 11.54 -2.87
CA LEU A 4 12.97 11.32 -3.79
C LEU A 4 13.05 9.94 -4.46
N GLU A 5 14.27 9.51 -4.81
CA GLU A 5 14.51 8.20 -5.41
C GLU A 5 14.22 7.05 -4.43
N ALA A 6 14.56 7.20 -3.15
CA ALA A 6 14.21 6.21 -2.14
C ALA A 6 12.69 6.14 -1.92
N HIS A 7 12.00 7.28 -1.94
CA HIS A 7 10.54 7.34 -1.91
C HIS A 7 9.89 6.62 -3.09
N LYS A 8 10.41 6.81 -4.32
CA LYS A 8 9.93 6.11 -5.52
C LYS A 8 10.08 4.59 -5.38
N LYS A 9 11.25 4.12 -4.95
CA LYS A 9 11.49 2.68 -4.73
C LYS A 9 10.53 2.10 -3.69
N LEU A 10 10.38 2.78 -2.55
CA LEU A 10 9.45 2.35 -1.50
C LEU A 10 7.99 2.34 -1.99
N GLY A 11 7.59 3.35 -2.77
CA GLY A 11 6.27 3.43 -3.40
C GLY A 11 6.01 2.24 -4.32
N VAL A 12 6.98 1.86 -5.17
CA VAL A 12 6.88 0.69 -6.04
C VAL A 12 6.73 -0.60 -5.22
N GLU A 13 7.63 -0.85 -4.26
CA GLU A 13 7.60 -2.06 -3.43
C GLU A 13 6.27 -2.22 -2.68
N LEU A 14 5.74 -1.13 -2.11
CA LEU A 14 4.51 -1.18 -1.34
C LEU A 14 3.28 -1.39 -2.24
N ASN A 15 3.23 -0.75 -3.41
CA ASN A 15 2.15 -0.96 -4.37
C ASN A 15 2.17 -2.38 -4.98
N ASP A 16 3.36 -2.96 -5.19
CA ASP A 16 3.51 -4.34 -5.62
C ASP A 16 3.04 -5.34 -4.57
N ALA A 17 3.37 -5.10 -3.30
CA ALA A 17 2.87 -5.89 -2.18
C ALA A 17 1.34 -5.79 -2.08
N LEU A 18 0.77 -4.58 -2.18
CA LEU A 18 -0.68 -4.36 -2.13
C LEU A 18 -1.40 -5.07 -3.29
N ARG A 19 -0.87 -4.97 -4.51
CA ARG A 19 -1.41 -5.68 -5.69
C ARG A 19 -1.38 -7.19 -5.48
N THR A 20 -0.24 -7.73 -5.07
CA THR A 20 -0.09 -9.16 -4.78
C THR A 20 -1.12 -9.60 -3.74
N ALA A 21 -1.32 -8.82 -2.68
CA ALA A 21 -2.27 -9.15 -1.65
C ALA A 21 -3.72 -9.10 -2.17
N LYS A 22 -4.08 -8.08 -2.97
CA LYS A 22 -5.39 -7.98 -3.65
C LYS A 22 -5.66 -9.18 -4.56
N ASP A 23 -4.65 -9.70 -5.24
CA ASP A 23 -4.80 -10.87 -6.11
C ASP A 23 -4.97 -12.18 -5.32
N ARG A 24 -4.33 -12.29 -4.14
CA ARG A 24 -4.46 -13.46 -3.26
C ARG A 24 -5.74 -13.44 -2.43
N TRP A 25 -6.33 -12.26 -2.25
CA TRP A 25 -7.51 -12.05 -1.41
C TRP A 25 -8.72 -12.94 -1.77
N PRO A 26 -9.14 -13.06 -3.05
CA PRO A 26 -10.24 -13.95 -3.44
C PRO A 26 -9.95 -15.42 -3.15
N VAL A 27 -8.68 -15.85 -3.26
CA VAL A 27 -8.26 -17.24 -3.03
C VAL A 27 -8.48 -17.63 -1.56
N ILE A 28 -8.07 -16.74 -0.64
CA ILE A 28 -8.25 -16.93 0.80
C ILE A 28 -9.75 -17.00 1.15
N PHE A 29 -10.57 -16.12 0.56
CA PHE A 29 -12.02 -16.11 0.79
C PHE A 29 -12.70 -17.38 0.31
N LYS A 30 -12.28 -17.89 -0.85
CA LYS A 30 -12.79 -19.15 -1.39
C LYS A 30 -12.41 -20.33 -0.50
N ALA A 31 -11.21 -20.33 0.08
CA ALA A 31 -10.72 -21.44 0.91
C ALA A 31 -11.37 -21.50 2.30
N TYR A 32 -11.45 -20.36 3.01
CA TYR A 32 -11.93 -20.34 4.40
C TYR A 32 -13.39 -19.91 4.56
N GLY A 33 -14.01 -19.36 3.51
CA GLY A 33 -15.35 -18.79 3.57
C GLY A 33 -15.38 -17.34 4.06
N LYS A 34 -16.32 -16.57 3.50
CA LYS A 34 -16.56 -15.16 3.81
C LYS A 34 -16.98 -15.03 5.28
N GLY A 35 -16.12 -14.46 6.12
CA GLY A 35 -16.39 -14.23 7.55
C GLY A 35 -15.65 -15.15 8.53
N SER A 36 -14.84 -16.09 8.02
CA SER A 36 -13.91 -16.85 8.87
C SER A 36 -12.86 -15.96 9.54
N ASN A 37 -12.29 -16.43 10.64
CA ASN A 37 -11.24 -15.70 11.36
C ASN A 37 -9.97 -15.54 10.49
N GLN A 38 -9.62 -16.57 9.72
CA GLN A 38 -8.47 -16.56 8.80
C GLN A 38 -8.64 -15.52 7.70
N ALA A 39 -9.85 -15.43 7.12
CA ALA A 39 -10.20 -14.37 6.18
C ALA A 39 -10.05 -12.98 6.84
N ARG A 40 -10.51 -12.79 8.08
CA ARG A 40 -10.35 -11.50 8.81
C ARG A 40 -8.89 -11.13 9.08
N ILE A 41 -8.07 -12.09 9.51
CA ILE A 41 -6.63 -11.83 9.78
C ILE A 41 -5.94 -11.39 8.48
N ALA A 42 -6.22 -12.08 7.37
CA ALA A 42 -5.68 -11.70 6.08
C ALA A 42 -6.18 -10.31 5.62
N LEU A 43 -7.45 -9.95 5.87
CA LEU A 43 -7.98 -8.61 5.56
C LEU A 43 -7.17 -7.54 6.28
N HIS A 44 -6.95 -7.78 7.57
CA HIS A 44 -6.31 -6.82 8.44
C HIS A 44 -4.87 -6.55 8.00
N ALA A 45 -4.11 -7.60 7.67
CA ALA A 45 -2.76 -7.45 7.14
C ALA A 45 -2.74 -6.62 5.84
N MET A 46 -3.74 -6.79 4.97
CA MET A 46 -3.86 -6.00 3.73
C MET A 46 -4.19 -4.53 3.99
N ASP A 47 -5.14 -4.27 4.88
CA ASP A 47 -5.59 -2.93 5.27
C ASP A 47 -4.44 -2.14 5.91
N GLU A 48 -3.63 -2.79 6.75
CA GLU A 48 -2.45 -2.16 7.34
C GLU A 48 -1.41 -1.76 6.28
N ILE A 49 -1.14 -2.60 5.26
CA ILE A 49 -0.26 -2.25 4.15
C ILE A 49 -0.81 -1.05 3.37
N ASP A 50 -2.12 -1.02 3.11
CA ASP A 50 -2.75 0.09 2.38
C ASP A 50 -2.66 1.41 3.16
N ARG A 51 -2.88 1.35 4.47
CA ARG A 51 -2.84 2.52 5.36
C ARG A 51 -1.47 3.17 5.44
N LEU A 52 -0.39 2.42 5.28
CA LEU A 52 0.98 2.95 5.31
C LEU A 52 1.25 3.97 4.18
N ARG A 53 0.48 3.94 3.08
CA ARG A 53 0.65 4.89 1.95
C ARG A 53 0.42 6.35 2.36
N TYR A 54 -0.54 6.59 3.23
CA TYR A 54 -0.91 7.94 3.69
C TYR A 54 0.17 8.65 4.52
N PRO A 55 0.69 8.08 5.63
CA PRO A 55 1.76 8.73 6.38
C PRO A 55 3.04 8.89 5.57
N LEU A 56 3.32 7.97 4.64
CA LEU A 56 4.48 8.06 3.76
C LEU A 56 4.36 9.18 2.73
N GLU A 57 3.16 9.42 2.16
CA GLU A 57 2.88 10.58 1.31
C GLU A 57 3.01 11.89 2.10
N LYS A 58 2.51 11.93 3.34
CA LYS A 58 2.69 13.11 4.22
C LYS A 58 4.16 13.38 4.54
N ALA A 59 4.96 12.34 4.79
CA ALA A 59 6.39 12.48 5.01
C ALA A 59 7.10 13.02 3.75
N LEU A 60 6.77 12.48 2.57
CA LEU A 60 7.28 12.98 1.28
C LEU A 60 6.95 14.46 1.07
N MET A 61 5.72 14.89 1.36
CA MET A 61 5.31 16.31 1.29
C MET A 61 6.10 17.19 2.27
N ALA A 62 6.36 16.71 3.49
CA ALA A 62 7.10 17.46 4.51
C ALA A 62 8.59 17.58 4.14
N GLU A 63 9.17 16.56 3.52
CA GLU A 63 10.59 16.52 3.15
C GLU A 63 10.90 17.24 1.83
N HIS A 64 10.01 17.17 0.84
CA HIS A 64 10.27 17.66 -0.53
C HIS A 64 9.32 18.79 -0.98
N GLY A 65 8.46 19.30 -0.10
CA GLY A 65 7.50 20.36 -0.44
C GLY A 65 6.41 19.85 -1.39
N GLN A 66 5.91 20.69 -2.31
CA GLN A 66 4.87 20.29 -3.27
C GLN A 66 5.41 19.85 -4.64
N ASN A 67 6.75 19.82 -4.81
CA ASN A 67 7.39 19.68 -6.12
C ASN A 67 7.89 18.23 -6.36
N PHE A 68 6.99 17.27 -6.16
CA PHE A 68 7.25 15.85 -6.33
C PHE A 68 6.12 15.17 -7.11
N ASP A 69 6.40 13.97 -7.60
CA ASP A 69 5.40 13.13 -8.25
C ASP A 69 4.38 12.59 -7.22
N ARG A 70 3.14 13.09 -7.28
CA ARG A 70 2.04 12.70 -6.37
C ARG A 70 1.60 11.24 -6.56
N HIS A 71 2.09 10.57 -7.59
CA HIS A 71 1.74 9.19 -7.92
C HIS A 71 2.67 8.16 -7.26
N ILE A 72 3.70 8.59 -6.51
CA ILE A 72 4.67 7.69 -5.86
C ILE A 72 3.98 6.65 -4.96
N TYR A 73 3.08 7.09 -4.09
CA TYR A 73 2.37 6.18 -3.18
C TYR A 73 0.96 5.83 -3.66
N PHE A 74 0.35 6.67 -4.49
CA PHE A 74 -1.01 6.48 -5.00
C PHE A 74 -1.05 6.58 -6.53
N PRO A 75 -0.52 5.57 -7.25
CA PRO A 75 -0.50 5.57 -8.72
C PRO A 75 -1.90 5.63 -9.34
N GLU A 76 -2.94 5.22 -8.61
CA GLU A 76 -4.34 5.26 -9.03
C GLU A 76 -4.97 6.66 -9.06
N ARG A 77 -4.33 7.69 -8.50
CA ARG A 77 -4.85 9.07 -8.46
C ARG A 77 -4.58 9.88 -9.75
N ALA A 78 -4.15 9.21 -10.82
CA ALA A 78 -3.89 9.79 -12.14
C ALA A 78 -5.16 10.07 -12.94
#